data_AF-A0A1X6NT56-F1
#
_entry.id   AF-A0A1X6NT56-F1
#
_cell.length_a   1.000
_cell.length_b   1.000
_cell.length_c   1.000
_cell.angle_alpha   90.00
_cell.angle_beta   90.00
_cell.angle_gamma   90.00
#
_symmetry.space_group_name_H-M   'P 1'
#
loop_
_entity.id
_entity.type
_entity.pdbx_description
1 polymer ?
#
loop_
_entity_poly.entity_id
_entity_poly.type
_entity_poly.pdbx_seq_one_letter_code
_entity_poly.pdbx_strand_id
1 'polypeptide(L)'
;MLFVASPNNPDGSMLSDGDLERLLALPTLVVLDEAYMEFSGADRAGWVTRHDNLVVLRTFSKWAGLAGLRVGYGLFPLPLMEHLWKVKQPYNVSVAAQAAATACFTAKDELLGQVAAMVEQRTRFYEEAAALPWLTPYQSAANYVLCRVTEGGGAPPRVSRRRSLRRASSCATTRPRG
;
A
#
# COMPACT_ATOMS: atom_id res chain seq x y z
N MET A 1 10.64 9.55 14.37
CA MET A 1 9.79 8.49 13.77
C MET A 1 9.65 8.76 12.29
N LEU A 2 9.87 7.76 11.44
CA LEU A 2 9.78 7.84 9.98
C LEU A 2 8.68 6.88 9.52
N PHE A 3 7.80 7.33 8.62
CA PHE A 3 6.83 6.47 7.95
C PHE A 3 7.28 6.21 6.53
N VAL A 4 7.33 4.95 6.13
CA VAL A 4 7.71 4.55 4.78
C VAL A 4 6.73 3.51 4.29
N ALA A 5 6.09 3.74 3.14
CA ALA A 5 5.18 2.79 2.55
C ALA A 5 5.91 1.93 1.51
N SER A 6 5.71 0.61 1.55
CA SER A 6 6.24 -0.33 0.57
C SER A 6 5.30 -1.53 0.41
N PRO A 7 4.56 -1.66 -0.71
CA PRO A 7 4.50 -0.74 -1.85
C PRO A 7 4.06 0.68 -1.49
N ASN A 8 4.69 1.69 -2.09
CA ASN A 8 4.41 3.11 -1.83
C ASN A 8 3.11 3.58 -2.49
N ASN A 9 2.40 4.51 -1.85
CA ASN A 9 1.24 5.21 -2.40
C ASN A 9 1.64 6.68 -2.68
N PRO A 10 1.56 7.18 -3.93
CA PRO A 10 0.67 6.69 -4.99
C PRO A 10 1.32 5.99 -6.19
N ASP A 11 2.63 5.80 -6.22
CA ASP A 11 3.35 5.28 -7.40
C ASP A 11 3.45 3.75 -7.45
N GLY A 12 3.26 3.06 -6.33
CA GLY A 12 3.33 1.60 -6.24
C GLY A 12 4.75 1.04 -6.17
N SER A 13 5.76 1.88 -5.98
CA SER A 13 7.17 1.46 -5.95
C SER A 13 7.50 0.68 -4.68
N MET A 14 8.50 -0.20 -4.77
CA MET A 14 8.99 -0.98 -3.63
C MET A 14 10.20 -0.31 -3.01
N LEU A 15 10.23 -0.25 -1.68
CA LEU A 15 11.45 0.04 -0.94
C LEU A 15 12.37 -1.19 -1.05
N SER A 16 13.65 -0.97 -1.37
CA SER A 16 14.64 -2.05 -1.39
C SER A 16 15.01 -2.46 0.03
N ASP A 17 15.41 -3.72 0.22
CA ASP A 17 15.84 -4.22 1.53
C ASP A 17 17.08 -3.47 2.04
N GLY A 18 18.03 -3.14 1.15
CA GLY A 18 19.21 -2.35 1.51
C GLY A 18 18.88 -0.90 1.91
N ASP A 19 17.86 -0.27 1.31
CA ASP A 19 17.40 1.04 1.76
C ASP A 19 16.69 0.96 3.11
N LEU A 20 15.89 -0.09 3.34
CA LEU A 20 15.28 -0.34 4.64
C LEU A 20 16.34 -0.53 5.72
N GLU A 21 17.39 -1.32 5.46
CA GLU A 21 18.51 -1.49 6.38
C GLU A 21 19.20 -0.15 6.71
N ARG A 22 19.44 0.71 5.70
CA ARG A 22 20.00 2.05 5.92
C ARG A 22 19.12 2.91 6.79
N LEU A 23 17.80 2.84 6.62
CA LEU A 23 16.85 3.57 7.45
C LEU A 23 16.83 3.03 8.88
N LEU A 24 16.93 1.71 9.05
CA LEU A 24 16.96 1.04 10.36
C LEU A 24 18.26 1.29 11.12
N ALA A 25 19.35 1.65 10.45
CA ALA A 25 20.60 2.08 11.08
C ALA A 25 20.49 3.46 11.76
N LEU A 26 19.47 4.25 11.46
CA LEU A 26 19.25 5.55 12.08
C LEU A 26 18.66 5.39 13.50
N PRO A 27 18.97 6.29 14.45
CA PRO A 27 18.44 6.26 15.81
C PRO A 27 16.99 6.82 15.87
N THR A 28 16.10 6.27 15.03
CA THR A 28 14.68 6.63 14.98
C THR A 28 13.84 5.38 14.78
N LEU A 29 12.61 5.41 15.30
CA LEU A 29 11.57 4.44 14.97
C LEU A 29 11.23 4.55 13.47
N VAL A 30 11.25 3.41 12.78
CA VAL A 30 10.82 3.25 11.39
C VAL A 30 9.49 2.50 11.40
N VAL A 31 8.47 3.10 10.81
CA VAL A 31 7.15 2.51 10.61
C VAL A 31 6.98 2.19 9.14
N LEU A 32 7.05 0.90 8.81
CA LEU A 32 6.85 0.38 7.48
C LEU A 32 5.35 0.12 7.26
N ASP A 33 4.72 0.91 6.39
CA ASP A 33 3.35 0.69 5.94
C ASP A 33 3.33 -0.31 4.79
N GLU A 34 2.90 -1.53 5.11
CA GLU A 34 2.75 -2.64 4.17
C GLU A 34 1.29 -2.78 3.71
N ALA A 35 0.48 -1.72 3.65
CA ALA A 35 -0.95 -1.83 3.28
C ALA A 35 -1.25 -2.54 1.93
N TYR A 36 -0.26 -2.72 1.06
CA TYR A 36 -0.36 -3.37 -0.24
C TYR A 36 0.58 -4.57 -0.41
N MET A 37 1.20 -5.09 0.65
CA MET A 37 2.23 -6.14 0.53
C MET A 37 1.70 -7.43 -0.12
N GLU A 38 0.42 -7.79 0.04
CA GLU A 38 -0.16 -8.98 -0.58
C GLU A 38 -0.06 -8.96 -2.11
N PHE A 39 -0.02 -7.76 -2.72
CA PHE A 39 0.09 -7.57 -4.18
C PHE A 39 1.55 -7.60 -4.69
N SER A 40 2.51 -7.59 -3.78
CA SER A 40 3.95 -7.51 -4.06
C SER A 40 4.71 -8.80 -3.78
N GLY A 41 4.19 -9.65 -2.88
CA GLY A 41 4.84 -10.88 -2.46
C GLY A 41 6.04 -10.70 -1.52
N ALA A 42 6.42 -9.45 -1.18
CA ALA A 42 7.48 -9.18 -0.21
C ALA A 42 6.90 -9.09 1.20
N ASP A 43 7.28 -10.03 2.07
CA ASP A 43 6.86 -10.08 3.48
C ASP A 43 8.02 -9.74 4.40
N ARG A 44 7.93 -8.59 5.11
CA ARG A 44 8.94 -8.17 6.08
C ARG A 44 8.49 -8.28 7.54
N ALA A 45 7.41 -9.01 7.83
CA ALA A 45 6.94 -9.24 9.20
C ALA A 45 8.06 -9.80 10.11
N GLY A 46 8.84 -10.75 9.60
CA GLY A 46 9.94 -11.38 10.33
C GLY A 46 11.13 -10.46 10.61
N TRP A 47 11.16 -9.23 10.08
CA TRP A 47 12.22 -8.28 10.40
C TRP A 47 12.00 -7.63 11.76
N VAL A 48 10.76 -7.51 12.22
CA VAL A 48 10.42 -6.91 13.52
C VAL A 48 11.08 -7.66 14.68
N THR A 49 11.33 -8.97 14.54
CA THR A 49 12.02 -9.77 15.57
C THR A 49 13.53 -9.51 15.63
N ARG A 50 14.09 -8.82 14.63
CA ARG A 50 15.53 -8.55 14.49
C ARG A 50 15.87 -7.07 14.66
N HIS A 51 14.87 -6.19 14.75
CA HIS A 51 15.06 -4.74 14.81
C HIS A 51 14.12 -4.10 15.83
N ASP A 52 14.68 -3.60 16.94
CA ASP A 52 13.93 -2.96 18.03
C ASP A 52 13.31 -1.62 17.67
N ASN A 53 13.69 -1.04 16.52
CA ASN A 53 13.17 0.21 15.98
C ASN A 53 12.32 0.03 14.72
N LEU A 54 11.86 -1.18 14.39
CA LEU A 54 10.98 -1.44 13.25
C LEU A 54 9.56 -1.79 13.67
N VAL A 55 8.58 -1.09 13.11
CA VAL A 55 7.16 -1.45 13.17
C VAL A 55 6.66 -1.73 11.77
N VAL A 56 5.87 -2.78 11.58
CA VAL A 56 5.22 -3.10 10.29
C VAL A 56 3.72 -2.96 10.46
N LEU A 57 3.06 -2.20 9.59
CA LEU A 57 1.60 -1.99 9.60
C LEU A 57 0.94 -2.69 8.41
N ARG A 58 -0.23 -3.28 8.66
CA ARG A 58 -0.99 -4.08 7.70
C ARG A 58 -2.47 -3.78 7.79
N THR A 59 -3.21 -4.06 6.72
CA THR A 59 -4.66 -3.79 6.67
C THR A 59 -5.43 -4.91 5.99
N PHE A 60 -6.67 -5.13 6.41
CA PHE A 60 -7.62 -5.98 5.68
C PHE A 60 -8.39 -5.21 4.60
N SER A 61 -8.11 -3.91 4.45
CA SER A 61 -8.87 -3.06 3.54
C SER A 61 -8.67 -3.41 2.06
N LYS A 62 -7.54 -4.02 1.71
CA LYS A 62 -7.11 -4.21 0.31
C LYS A 62 -7.29 -5.65 -0.14
N TRP A 63 -6.45 -6.56 0.36
CA TRP A 63 -6.48 -7.97 -0.03
C TRP A 63 -7.75 -8.70 0.38
N ALA A 64 -8.33 -8.34 1.53
CA ALA A 64 -9.52 -8.97 2.10
C ALA A 64 -10.83 -8.22 1.82
N GLY A 65 -10.79 -7.09 1.10
CA GLY A 65 -11.99 -6.32 0.75
C GLY A 65 -12.72 -5.66 1.94
N LEU A 66 -12.13 -5.63 3.15
CA LEU A 66 -12.80 -5.15 4.37
C LEU A 66 -12.61 -3.65 4.63
N ALA A 67 -12.49 -2.83 3.57
CA ALA A 67 -12.19 -1.40 3.70
C ALA A 67 -13.21 -0.66 4.57
N GLY A 68 -14.49 -1.05 4.52
CA GLY A 68 -15.57 -0.46 5.32
C GLY A 68 -15.55 -0.82 6.80
N LEU A 69 -14.92 -1.94 7.19
CA LEU A 69 -14.92 -2.43 8.58
C LEU A 69 -13.80 -1.83 9.45
N ARG A 70 -12.87 -1.07 8.83
CA ARG A 70 -11.80 -0.33 9.51
C ARG A 70 -10.94 -1.20 10.42
N VAL A 71 -10.51 -2.36 9.91
CA VAL A 71 -9.63 -3.28 10.62
C VAL A 71 -8.25 -3.39 9.97
N GLY A 72 -7.24 -3.36 10.81
CA GLY A 72 -5.83 -3.51 10.48
C GLY A 72 -5.07 -4.02 11.69
N TYR A 73 -3.81 -4.38 11.48
CA TYR A 73 -2.95 -4.90 12.52
C TYR A 73 -1.53 -4.41 12.29
N GLY A 74 -0.69 -4.50 13.31
CA GLY A 74 0.72 -4.19 13.19
C GLY A 74 1.57 -5.20 13.94
N LEU A 75 2.80 -5.34 13.49
CA LEU A 75 3.84 -6.11 14.14
C LEU A 75 4.81 -5.11 14.79
N PHE A 76 5.10 -5.33 16.06
CA PHE A 76 5.87 -4.39 16.86
C PHE A 76 6.89 -5.13 17.73
N PRO A 77 8.03 -4.50 18.06
CA PRO A 77 8.95 -5.02 19.06
C PRO A 77 8.25 -5.04 20.43
N LEU A 78 8.51 -6.09 21.22
CA LEU A 78 7.89 -6.27 22.54
C LEU A 78 8.03 -5.04 23.46
N PRO A 79 9.21 -4.39 23.58
CA PRO A 79 9.37 -3.22 24.44
C PRO A 79 8.45 -2.05 24.03
N LEU A 80 8.18 -1.89 22.74
CA LEU A 80 7.30 -0.83 22.24
C LEU A 80 5.83 -1.11 22.57
N MET A 81 5.44 -2.38 22.72
CA MET A 81 4.07 -2.77 23.06
C MET A 81 3.62 -2.30 24.42
N GLU A 82 4.49 -2.32 25.42
CA GLU A 82 4.16 -1.83 26.76
C GLU A 82 3.76 -0.34 26.77
N HIS A 83 4.37 0.45 25.87
CA HIS A 83 4.03 1.86 25.71
C HIS A 83 2.76 2.04 24.88
N LEU A 84 2.60 1.28 23.79
CA LEU A 84 1.43 1.40 22.92
C LEU A 84 0.13 1.05 23.66
N TRP A 85 0.15 0.01 24.51
CA TRP A 85 -1.04 -0.40 25.26
C TRP A 85 -1.55 0.68 26.22
N LYS A 86 -0.67 1.58 26.70
CA LYS A 86 -1.05 2.70 27.58
C LYS A 86 -1.77 3.82 26.83
N VAL A 87 -1.46 4.01 25.55
CA VAL A 87 -2.01 5.10 24.72
C VAL A 87 -3.14 4.65 23.79
N LYS A 88 -3.21 3.35 23.48
CA LYS A 88 -4.23 2.81 22.59
C LYS A 88 -5.60 2.94 23.23
N GLN A 89 -6.55 3.50 22.50
CA GLN A 89 -7.94 3.55 22.92
C GLN A 89 -8.48 2.15 23.26
N PRO A 90 -9.21 1.98 24.37
CA PRO A 90 -9.99 0.77 24.62
C PRO A 90 -11.00 0.53 23.49
N TYR A 91 -11.24 -0.73 23.15
CA TYR A 91 -12.29 -1.14 22.21
C TYR A 91 -12.31 -0.40 20.85
N ASN A 92 -11.14 -0.20 20.25
CA ASN A 92 -10.97 0.54 18.99
C ASN A 92 -11.31 -0.26 17.71
N VAL A 93 -11.73 -1.53 17.85
CA VAL A 93 -12.13 -2.41 16.74
C VAL A 93 -13.45 -3.08 17.10
N SER A 94 -14.46 -2.98 16.24
CA SER A 94 -15.78 -3.54 16.49
C SER A 94 -15.77 -5.08 16.47
N VAL A 95 -16.73 -5.70 17.16
CA VAL A 95 -16.89 -7.17 17.19
C VAL A 95 -17.08 -7.72 15.77
N ALA A 96 -17.86 -7.05 14.92
CA ALA A 96 -18.06 -7.43 13.53
C ALA A 96 -16.74 -7.38 12.72
N ALA A 97 -15.92 -6.36 12.94
CA ALA A 97 -14.63 -6.24 12.27
C ALA A 97 -13.63 -7.31 12.72
N GLN A 98 -13.62 -7.68 14.00
CA GLN A 98 -12.82 -8.79 14.53
C GLN A 98 -13.27 -10.13 13.94
N ALA A 99 -14.58 -10.41 13.92
CA ALA A 99 -15.13 -11.63 13.34
C ALA A 99 -14.79 -11.77 11.85
N ALA A 100 -14.94 -10.68 11.08
CA ALA A 100 -14.58 -10.66 9.67
C ALA A 100 -13.08 -10.88 9.45
N ALA A 101 -12.21 -10.21 10.23
CA ALA A 101 -10.76 -10.39 10.13
C ALA A 101 -10.33 -11.84 10.44
N THR A 102 -10.94 -12.48 11.45
CA THR A 102 -10.70 -13.90 11.74
C THR A 102 -11.15 -14.81 10.59
N ALA A 103 -12.33 -14.55 10.02
CA ALA A 103 -12.82 -15.31 8.87
C ALA A 103 -11.90 -15.18 7.64
N CYS A 104 -11.28 -14.01 7.42
CA CYS A 104 -10.30 -13.82 6.36
C CYS A 104 -9.06 -14.71 6.52
N PHE A 105 -8.63 -15.03 7.75
CA PHE A 105 -7.52 -15.97 7.96
C PHE A 105 -7.90 -17.41 7.62
N THR A 106 -9.15 -17.81 7.85
CA THR A 106 -9.66 -19.13 7.44
C THR A 106 -9.80 -19.23 5.92
N ALA A 107 -10.26 -18.17 5.26
CA ALA A 107 -10.43 -18.10 3.80
C ALA A 107 -9.19 -17.52 3.08
N LYS A 108 -8.01 -17.57 3.71
CA LYS A 108 -6.81 -16.87 3.23
C LYS A 108 -6.43 -17.25 1.80
N ASP A 109 -6.42 -18.55 1.49
CA ASP A 109 -5.97 -19.03 0.18
C ASP A 109 -6.90 -18.59 -0.95
N GLU A 110 -8.22 -18.58 -0.70
CA GLU A 110 -9.21 -18.06 -1.65
C GLU A 110 -9.00 -16.57 -1.92
N LEU A 111 -8.84 -15.78 -0.85
CA LEU A 111 -8.60 -14.33 -0.96
C LEU A 111 -7.28 -14.03 -1.68
N LEU A 112 -6.23 -14.80 -1.43
CA LEU A 112 -4.97 -14.67 -2.15
C LEU A 112 -5.08 -15.06 -3.62
N GLY A 113 -5.97 -16.00 -3.97
CA GLY A 113 -6.35 -16.28 -5.35
C GLY A 113 -6.97 -15.06 -6.06
N GLN A 114 -7.83 -14.30 -5.36
CA GLN A 114 -8.39 -13.05 -5.88
C GLN A 114 -7.30 -11.97 -6.05
N VAL A 115 -6.35 -11.88 -5.11
CA VAL A 115 -5.19 -10.98 -5.23
C VAL A 115 -4.35 -11.32 -6.46
N ALA A 116 -4.10 -12.60 -6.72
CA ALA A 116 -3.37 -13.02 -7.92
C ALA A 116 -4.07 -12.59 -9.21
N ALA A 117 -5.40 -12.74 -9.29
CA ALA A 117 -6.18 -12.23 -10.42
C ALA A 117 -6.08 -10.70 -10.56
N MET A 118 -6.09 -9.94 -9.46
CA MET A 118 -5.89 -8.48 -9.51
C MET A 118 -4.48 -8.10 -10.00
N VAL A 119 -3.46 -8.86 -9.61
CA VAL A 119 -2.08 -8.66 -10.08
C VAL A 119 -1.97 -8.91 -11.59
N GLU A 120 -2.62 -9.95 -12.11
CA GLU A 120 -2.68 -10.20 -13.55
C GLU A 120 -3.38 -9.05 -14.30
N GLN A 121 -4.55 -8.60 -13.80
CA GLN A 121 -5.26 -7.47 -14.40
C GLN A 121 -4.46 -6.17 -14.34
N ARG A 122 -3.67 -5.95 -13.29
CA ARG A 122 -2.76 -4.79 -13.18
C ARG A 122 -1.69 -4.83 -14.28
N THR A 123 -1.09 -5.99 -14.54
CA THR A 123 -0.09 -6.16 -15.60
C THR A 123 -0.71 -5.87 -16.96
N ARG A 124 -1.88 -6.46 -17.24
CA ARG A 124 -2.61 -6.19 -18.48
C ARG A 124 -2.95 -4.70 -18.65
N PHE A 125 -3.46 -4.06 -17.59
CA PHE A 125 -3.78 -2.63 -17.63
C PHE A 125 -2.54 -1.78 -17.88
N TYR A 126 -1.40 -2.13 -17.28
CA TYR A 126 -0.13 -1.42 -17.51
C TYR A 126 0.27 -1.47 -18.99
N GLU A 127 0.20 -2.65 -19.63
CA GLU A 127 0.53 -2.83 -21.05
C GLU A 127 -0.42 -2.03 -21.96
N GLU A 128 -1.72 -2.13 -21.71
CA GLU A 128 -2.74 -1.38 -22.47
C GLU A 128 -2.56 0.15 -22.30
N ALA A 129 -2.24 0.61 -21.08
CA ALA A 129 -1.98 2.02 -20.80
C ALA A 129 -0.69 2.51 -21.45
N ALA A 130 0.36 1.68 -21.49
CA ALA A 130 1.65 2.01 -22.12
C ALA A 130 1.54 2.14 -23.64
N ALA A 131 0.57 1.47 -24.27
CA ALA A 131 0.29 1.59 -25.70
C ALA A 131 -0.39 2.93 -26.07
N LEU A 132 -0.90 3.69 -25.11
CA LEU A 132 -1.57 4.96 -25.36
C LEU A 132 -0.55 6.12 -25.37
N PRO A 133 -0.44 6.90 -26.47
CA PRO A 133 0.62 7.89 -26.65
C PRO A 133 0.54 9.08 -25.68
N TRP A 134 -0.58 9.25 -24.99
CA TRP A 134 -0.83 10.33 -24.02
C TRP A 134 -0.74 9.86 -22.56
N LEU A 135 -0.44 8.58 -22.32
CA LEU A 135 -0.25 8.01 -20.98
C LEU A 135 1.16 7.45 -20.82
N THR A 136 1.73 7.69 -19.65
CA THR A 136 2.95 7.01 -19.19
C THR A 136 2.65 6.32 -17.87
N PRO A 137 2.36 5.00 -17.88
CA PRO A 137 2.16 4.24 -16.64
C PRO A 137 3.48 4.02 -15.91
N TYR A 138 3.43 3.97 -14.58
CA TYR A 138 4.53 3.55 -13.71
C TYR A 138 4.34 2.11 -13.29
N GLN A 139 5.43 1.34 -13.23
CA GLN A 139 5.39 -0.01 -12.66
C GLN A 139 4.95 0.07 -11.20
N SER A 140 4.05 -0.84 -10.81
CA SER A 140 3.45 -0.85 -9.49
C SER A 140 3.39 -2.27 -8.94
N ALA A 141 3.79 -2.41 -7.68
CA ALA A 141 3.62 -3.64 -6.90
C ALA A 141 2.34 -3.60 -6.03
N ALA A 142 1.48 -2.58 -6.19
CA ALA A 142 0.22 -2.44 -5.46
C ALA A 142 -0.99 -2.90 -6.30
N ASN A 143 -2.22 -2.55 -5.91
CA ASN A 143 -3.45 -2.90 -6.63
C ASN A 143 -3.94 -1.81 -7.61
N TYR A 144 -3.04 -0.90 -8.02
CA TYR A 144 -3.32 0.22 -8.91
C TYR A 144 -2.09 0.49 -9.78
N VAL A 145 -2.26 1.30 -10.82
CA VAL A 145 -1.16 1.82 -11.65
C VAL A 145 -1.27 3.34 -11.67
N LEU A 146 -0.19 4.03 -11.30
CA LEU A 146 -0.09 5.47 -11.48
C LEU A 146 0.21 5.75 -12.95
N CYS A 147 -0.51 6.68 -13.57
CA CYS A 147 -0.21 7.13 -14.93
C CYS A 147 0.02 8.63 -14.95
N ARG A 148 1.13 9.06 -15.55
CA ARG A 148 1.33 10.45 -15.96
C ARG A 148 0.55 10.69 -17.25
N VAL A 149 -0.14 11.82 -17.31
CA VAL A 149 -0.86 12.29 -18.51
C VAL A 149 -0.05 13.44 -19.11
N THR A 150 0.32 13.36 -20.38
CA THR A 150 1.07 14.43 -21.06
C THR A 150 0.12 15.48 -21.66
N GLU A 151 0.40 16.78 -21.46
CA GLU A 151 -0.46 17.90 -21.90
C GLU A 151 -0.58 18.10 -23.43
N GLY A 152 0.07 17.29 -24.26
CA GLY A 152 -0.07 17.32 -25.73
C GLY A 152 -1.20 16.44 -26.29
N GLY A 153 -1.88 15.65 -25.45
CA GLY A 153 -2.87 14.65 -25.84
C GLY A 153 -4.32 15.07 -25.64
N GLY A 154 -4.66 16.35 -25.82
CA GLY A 154 -5.98 16.87 -25.48
C GLY A 154 -6.30 16.76 -23.99
N ALA A 155 -7.37 17.41 -23.53
CA ALA A 155 -7.96 17.04 -22.25
C ALA A 155 -8.16 15.51 -22.23
N PRO A 156 -7.98 14.80 -21.09
CA PRO A 156 -8.29 13.37 -21.04
C PRO A 156 -9.67 13.21 -21.70
N PRO A 157 -9.81 12.35 -22.73
CA PRO A 157 -11.08 12.24 -23.43
C PRO A 157 -12.13 12.11 -22.35
N ARG A 158 -13.18 12.95 -22.39
CA ARG A 158 -14.31 12.82 -21.47
C ARG A 158 -14.75 11.38 -21.57
N VAL A 159 -14.30 10.52 -20.65
CA VAL A 159 -14.66 9.11 -20.66
C VAL A 159 -16.17 9.13 -20.54
N SER A 160 -16.79 8.67 -21.62
CA SER A 160 -18.17 8.94 -21.99
C SER A 160 -19.13 8.49 -20.89
N ARG A 161 -19.47 9.37 -19.93
CA ARG A 161 -20.57 9.21 -18.94
C ARG A 161 -20.78 7.80 -18.36
N ARG A 162 -19.76 6.94 -18.33
CA ARG A 162 -19.71 5.69 -17.56
C ARG A 162 -18.80 6.00 -16.39
N ARG A 163 -19.40 6.10 -15.20
CA ARG A 163 -18.79 6.56 -13.94
C ARG A 163 -17.48 5.82 -13.66
N SER A 164 -16.37 6.31 -14.19
CA SER A 164 -15.02 5.87 -13.81
C SER A 164 -14.42 6.96 -12.94
N LEU A 165 -14.26 6.64 -11.65
CA LEU A 165 -13.63 7.52 -10.68
C LEU A 165 -12.13 7.21 -10.64
N ARG A 166 -11.29 8.22 -10.83
CA ARG A 166 -9.83 8.13 -10.72
C ARG A 166 -9.35 9.08 -9.63
N ARG A 167 -8.30 8.72 -8.90
CA ARG A 167 -7.66 9.60 -7.93
C ARG A 167 -6.54 10.39 -8.63
N ALA A 168 -6.62 11.72 -8.63
CA ALA A 168 -5.54 12.57 -9.10
C ALA A 168 -4.48 12.73 -8.00
N SER A 169 -3.22 12.58 -8.37
CA SER A 169 -2.08 12.89 -7.50
C SER A 169 -1.33 14.07 -8.11
N SER A 170 -1.37 15.23 -7.46
CA SER A 170 -0.62 16.41 -7.91
C SER A 170 0.85 16.25 -7.52
N CYS A 171 1.73 16.01 -8.50
CA CYS A 171 3.17 16.12 -8.28
C CYS A 171 3.58 17.58 -8.53
N ALA A 172 3.94 18.31 -7.47
CA ALA A 172 4.40 19.70 -7.58
C ALA A 172 5.75 19.74 -8.31
N THR A 173 5.72 20.09 -9.59
CA THR A 173 6.93 20.39 -10.36
C THR A 173 7.33 21.84 -10.07
N THR A 174 8.36 22.03 -9.26
CA THR A 174 9.06 23.32 -9.14
C THR A 174 9.69 23.65 -10.49
N ARG A 175 9.12 24.64 -11.20
CA ARG A 175 9.81 25.26 -12.35
C ARG A 175 11.09 25.95 -11.83
N PRO A 176 12.25 25.78 -12.49
CA PRO A 176 13.41 26.62 -12.20
C PRO A 176 13.07 28.04 -12.63
N ARG A 177 13.22 28.99 -11.71
CA ARG A 177 13.18 30.42 -12.05
C ARG A 177 14.47 30.71 -12.80
N GLY A 178 14.33 31.22 -14.02
CA GLY A 178 15.43 31.82 -14.78
C GLY A 178 15.89 33.13 -14.17
#